data_AF-A0A364NML5-F1
#
_entry.id   AF-A0A364NML5-F1
#
_cell.length_a   1.000
_cell.length_b   1.000
_cell.length_c   1.000
_cell.angle_alpha   90.00
_cell.angle_beta   90.00
_cell.angle_gamma   90.00
#
_symmetry.space_group_name_H-M   'P 1'
#
loop_
_entity.id
_entity.type
_entity.pdbx_description
1 polymer ?
#
loop_
_entity_poly.entity_id
_entity_poly.type
_entity_poly.pdbx_seq_one_letter_code
_entity_poly.pdbx_strand_id
1 'polypeptide(L)'
;MKELMPADDFVSLRSAFLTRVELRLQCMNSQYEEWIGSPSSRESIPLRDLYYEAHKLSGAASCYQVHDLAIAAQQLEEFVYSISQVMLLAPEKAHKADEVRRQLDSIDSVYRNYQR
;
A
#
# COMPACT_ATOMS: atom_id res chain seq x y z
N MET A 1 11.52 -7.13 39.53
CA MET A 1 10.91 -7.33 38.19
C MET A 1 10.23 -6.03 37.82
N LYS A 2 10.68 -5.34 36.76
CA LYS A 2 9.92 -4.20 36.23
C LYS A 2 8.73 -4.80 35.48
N GLU A 3 7.53 -4.55 35.98
CA GLU A 3 6.31 -4.74 35.19
C GLU A 3 6.45 -3.87 33.94
N LEU A 4 6.54 -4.50 32.78
CA LEU A 4 6.45 -3.80 31.49
C LEU A 4 5.03 -3.24 31.41
N MET A 5 4.92 -1.92 31.40
CA MET A 5 3.62 -1.28 31.20
C MET A 5 3.15 -1.63 29.77
N PRO A 6 1.92 -2.11 29.57
CA PRO A 6 1.39 -2.53 28.26
C PRO A 6 1.54 -1.48 27.13
N ALA A 7 1.69 -0.21 27.50
CA ALA A 7 1.93 0.89 26.57
C ALA A 7 3.32 0.83 25.91
N ASP A 8 4.36 0.38 26.63
CA ASP A 8 5.74 0.33 26.11
C ASP A 8 5.89 -0.76 25.04
N ASP A 9 5.19 -1.89 25.21
CA ASP A 9 5.16 -2.98 24.24
C ASP A 9 4.44 -2.56 22.96
N PHE A 10 3.31 -1.84 23.07
CA PHE A 10 2.57 -1.37 21.90
C PHE A 10 3.36 -0.33 21.09
N VAL A 11 4.03 0.63 21.74
CA VAL A 11 4.89 1.62 21.07
C VAL A 11 6.04 0.94 20.33
N SER A 12 6.64 -0.08 20.94
CA SER A 12 7.71 -0.88 20.33
C SER A 12 7.21 -1.64 19.09
N LEU A 13 6.04 -2.28 19.18
CA LEU A 13 5.41 -2.96 18.05
C LEU A 13 5.05 -2.01 16.90
N ARG A 14 4.48 -0.84 17.22
CA ARG A 14 4.18 0.21 16.23
C ARG A 14 5.45 0.69 15.53
N SER A 15 6.54 0.90 16.28
CA SER A 15 7.83 1.30 15.72
C SER A 15 8.38 0.22 14.79
N ALA A 16 8.34 -1.05 15.20
CA ALA A 16 8.75 -2.18 14.37
C ALA A 16 7.88 -2.31 13.09
N PHE A 17 6.58 -2.04 13.18
CA PHE A 17 5.72 -1.95 12.00
C PHE A 17 6.18 -0.84 11.04
N LEU A 18 6.41 0.38 11.53
CA LEU A 18 6.84 1.51 10.71
C LEU A 18 8.17 1.28 9.99
N THR A 19 9.10 0.52 10.60
CA THR A 19 10.36 0.13 9.92
C THR A 19 10.17 -0.79 8.72
N ARG A 20 9.02 -1.48 8.61
CA ARG A 20 8.71 -2.40 7.51
C ARG A 20 7.88 -1.76 6.41
N VAL A 21 7.33 -0.57 6.62
CA VAL A 21 6.48 0.12 5.64
C VAL A 21 7.28 0.48 4.38
N GLU A 22 8.53 0.91 4.51
CA GLU A 22 9.37 1.26 3.36
C GLU A 22 9.59 0.06 2.42
N LEU A 23 9.89 -1.12 2.96
CA LEU A 23 10.00 -2.34 2.16
C LEU A 23 8.68 -2.67 1.45
N ARG A 24 7.55 -2.45 2.12
CA ARG A 24 6.22 -2.69 1.54
C ARG A 24 5.91 -1.71 0.39
N LEU A 25 6.29 -0.45 0.54
CA LEU A 25 6.22 0.55 -0.52
C LEU A 25 7.09 0.18 -1.73
N GLN A 26 8.28 -0.38 -1.50
CA GLN A 26 9.12 -0.91 -2.59
C GLN A 26 8.44 -2.08 -3.32
N CYS A 27 7.83 -3.02 -2.58
CA CYS A 27 7.05 -4.10 -3.18
C CYS A 27 5.89 -3.56 -4.03
N MET A 28 5.09 -2.64 -3.49
CA MET A 28 3.98 -2.03 -4.22
C MET A 28 4.45 -1.29 -5.49
N ASN A 29 5.54 -0.54 -5.42
CA ASN A 29 6.13 0.11 -6.60
C ASN A 29 6.58 -0.91 -7.64
N SER A 30 7.23 -2.01 -7.23
CA SER A 30 7.64 -3.07 -8.16
C SER A 30 6.44 -3.68 -8.88
N GLN A 31 5.33 -3.93 -8.17
CA GLN A 31 4.11 -4.47 -8.78
C GLN A 31 3.46 -3.47 -9.75
N TYR A 32 3.51 -2.18 -9.42
CA TYR A 32 3.06 -1.12 -10.32
C TYR A 32 3.90 -1.09 -11.61
N GLU A 33 5.23 -1.12 -11.51
CA GLU A 33 6.13 -1.10 -12.67
C GLU A 33 5.90 -2.32 -13.58
N GLU A 34 5.73 -3.50 -12.99
CA GLU A 34 5.42 -4.73 -13.73
C GLU A 34 4.08 -4.63 -14.44
N TRP A 35 3.06 -4.09 -13.78
CA TRP A 35 1.75 -3.88 -14.39
C TRP A 35 1.82 -2.95 -15.59
N ILE A 36 2.46 -1.77 -15.47
CA ILE A 36 2.53 -0.81 -16.57
C ILE A 36 3.39 -1.32 -17.73
N GLY A 37 4.45 -2.07 -17.43
CA GLY A 37 5.34 -2.69 -18.42
C GLY A 37 4.72 -3.87 -19.17
N SER A 38 3.68 -4.51 -18.63
CA SER A 38 3.02 -5.64 -19.29
C SER A 38 2.21 -5.21 -20.51
N PRO A 39 2.48 -5.75 -21.72
CA PRO A 39 1.76 -5.40 -22.95
C PRO A 39 0.32 -5.94 -22.99
N SER A 40 0.04 -6.97 -22.19
CA SER A 40 -1.23 -7.68 -22.16
C SER A 40 -2.04 -7.30 -20.92
N SER A 41 -3.21 -6.68 -21.13
CA SER A 41 -4.21 -6.41 -20.08
C SER A 41 -4.86 -7.67 -19.48
N ARG A 42 -4.46 -8.87 -19.95
CA ARG A 42 -5.00 -10.17 -19.49
C ARG A 42 -4.30 -10.75 -18.26
N GLU A 43 -3.08 -10.30 -17.93
CA GLU A 43 -2.34 -10.81 -16.77
C GLU A 43 -2.47 -9.83 -15.61
N SER A 44 -3.53 -9.99 -14.82
CA SER A 44 -3.82 -9.15 -13.64
C SER A 44 -3.01 -9.52 -12.40
N ILE A 45 -1.97 -10.35 -12.53
CA ILE A 45 -1.13 -10.80 -11.40
C ILE A 45 -0.53 -9.61 -10.64
N PRO A 46 0.10 -8.62 -11.32
CA PRO A 46 0.70 -7.52 -10.59
C PRO A 46 -0.33 -6.61 -9.90
N LEU A 47 -1.51 -6.43 -10.50
CA LEU A 47 -2.61 -5.69 -9.84
C LEU A 47 -3.13 -6.44 -8.61
N ARG A 48 -3.28 -7.77 -8.69
CA ARG A 48 -3.70 -8.59 -7.56
C ARG A 48 -2.67 -8.53 -6.42
N ASP A 49 -1.39 -8.60 -6.76
CA ASP A 49 -0.31 -8.57 -5.77
C ASP A 49 -0.17 -7.17 -5.16
N LEU A 50 -0.34 -6.11 -5.96
CA LEU A 50 -0.47 -4.73 -5.47
C LEU A 50 -1.65 -4.57 -4.51
N TYR A 51 -2.83 -5.10 -4.86
CA TYR A 51 -4.00 -5.11 -3.97
C TYR A 51 -3.67 -5.77 -2.64
N TYR A 52 -3.03 -6.94 -2.65
CA TYR A 52 -2.68 -7.64 -1.41
C TYR A 52 -1.68 -6.88 -0.55
N GLU A 53 -0.72 -6.19 -1.16
CA GLU A 53 0.23 -5.36 -0.41
C GLU A 53 -0.44 -4.12 0.21
N ALA A 54 -1.36 -3.48 -0.52
CA ALA A 54 -2.18 -2.39 0.00
C ALA A 54 -3.10 -2.87 1.15
N HIS A 55 -3.77 -4.02 0.99
CA HIS A 55 -4.61 -4.64 2.03
C HIS A 55 -3.84 -4.97 3.31
N LYS A 56 -2.65 -5.56 3.18
CA LYS A 56 -1.79 -5.84 4.33
C LYS A 56 -1.37 -4.56 5.04
N LEU A 57 -1.09 -3.49 4.27
CA LEU A 57 -0.72 -2.20 4.84
C LEU A 57 -1.91 -1.55 5.56
N SER A 58 -3.10 -1.54 4.95
CA SER A 58 -4.31 -0.94 5.53
C SER A 58 -4.68 -1.63 6.86
N GLY A 59 -4.70 -2.97 6.86
CA GLY A 59 -4.99 -3.76 8.04
C GLY A 59 -3.95 -3.57 9.15
N ALA A 60 -2.66 -3.67 8.83
CA ALA A 60 -1.61 -3.50 9.82
C ALA A 60 -1.57 -2.06 10.39
N ALA A 61 -1.70 -1.03 9.54
CA ALA A 61 -1.75 0.36 9.96
C ALA A 61 -2.93 0.62 10.91
N SER A 62 -4.09 0.00 10.65
CA SER A 62 -5.26 0.07 11.54
C SER A 62 -4.96 -0.56 12.91
N CYS A 63 -4.36 -1.75 12.95
CA CYS A 63 -3.98 -2.42 14.20
C CYS A 63 -3.01 -1.58 15.05
N TYR A 64 -2.10 -0.85 14.41
CA TYR A 64 -1.09 -0.02 15.08
C TYR A 64 -1.50 1.46 15.22
N GLN A 65 -2.77 1.79 14.99
CA GLN A 65 -3.34 3.14 15.15
C GLN A 65 -2.65 4.22 14.30
N VAL A 66 -2.14 3.84 13.13
CA VAL A 66 -1.53 4.73 12.13
C VAL A 66 -2.61 5.11 11.10
N HIS A 67 -3.63 5.84 11.56
CA HIS A 67 -4.90 6.03 10.85
C HIS A 67 -4.75 6.62 9.44
N ASP A 68 -3.95 7.68 9.28
CA ASP A 68 -3.77 8.30 7.96
C ASP A 68 -3.16 7.33 6.94
N LEU A 69 -2.23 6.48 7.41
CA LEU A 69 -1.59 5.46 6.58
C LEU A 69 -2.58 4.35 6.23
N ALA A 70 -3.44 3.97 7.17
CA ALA A 70 -4.50 3.00 6.93
C ALA A 70 -5.47 3.50 5.86
N ILE A 71 -5.91 4.76 5.95
CA ILE A 71 -6.83 5.39 4.99
C ILE A 71 -6.19 5.47 3.60
N ALA A 72 -4.95 5.96 3.50
CA ALA A 72 -4.26 6.07 2.21
C ALA A 72 -4.05 4.69 1.55
N ALA A 73 -3.68 3.67 2.35
CA ALA A 73 -3.53 2.31 1.85
C ALA A 73 -4.87 1.68 1.44
N GLN A 74 -5.96 1.95 2.17
CA GLN A 74 -7.30 1.47 1.83
C GLN A 74 -7.82 2.08 0.52
N GLN A 75 -7.56 3.37 0.28
CA GLN A 75 -7.93 4.01 -1.00
C GLN A 75 -7.26 3.30 -2.19
N LEU A 76 -5.96 2.97 -2.06
CA LEU A 76 -5.24 2.20 -3.05
C LEU A 76 -5.78 0.78 -3.20
N GLU A 77 -6.04 0.10 -2.09
CA GLU A 77 -6.64 -1.23 -2.06
C GLU A 77 -7.95 -1.27 -2.85
N GLU A 78 -8.90 -0.39 -2.53
CA GLU A 78 -10.21 -0.32 -3.18
C GLU A 78 -10.10 0.03 -4.66
N PHE A 79 -9.22 0.99 -5.00
CA PHE A 79 -9.02 1.39 -6.37
C PHE A 79 -8.40 0.27 -7.21
N VAL A 80 -7.33 -0.36 -6.74
CA VAL A 80 -6.65 -1.46 -7.42
C VAL A 80 -7.58 -2.67 -7.57
N TYR A 81 -8.35 -2.99 -6.53
CA TYR A 81 -9.37 -4.03 -6.59
C TYR A 81 -10.39 -3.73 -7.69
N SER A 82 -10.88 -2.49 -7.79
CA SER A 82 -11.87 -2.13 -8.81
C SER A 82 -11.34 -2.32 -10.24
N ILE A 83 -10.08 -1.98 -10.50
CA ILE A 83 -9.49 -2.09 -11.84
C ILE A 83 -9.02 -3.52 -12.14
N SER A 84 -8.74 -4.35 -11.13
CA SER A 84 -8.36 -5.75 -11.34
C SER A 84 -9.52 -6.63 -11.83
N GLN A 85 -10.76 -6.18 -11.69
CA GLN A 85 -11.96 -6.90 -12.13
C GLN A 85 -12.34 -6.63 -13.59
N VAL A 86 -11.69 -5.69 -14.26
CA VAL A 86 -12.09 -5.24 -15.60
C VAL A 86 -10.94 -5.39 -16.59
N MET A 87 -11.28 -5.66 -17.85
CA MET A 87 -10.33 -5.59 -18.95
C MET A 87 -10.16 -4.13 -19.36
N LEU A 88 -8.94 -3.60 -19.24
CA LEU A 88 -8.64 -2.22 -19.62
C LEU A 88 -8.11 -2.16 -21.06
N LEU A 89 -8.60 -1.18 -21.82
CA LEU A 89 -7.97 -0.76 -23.08
C LEU A 89 -6.73 0.10 -22.80
N ALA A 90 -5.82 0.23 -23.77
CA ALA A 90 -4.55 0.94 -23.56
C ALA A 90 -4.70 2.40 -23.04
N PRO A 91 -5.62 3.24 -23.55
CA PRO A 91 -5.81 4.60 -23.02
C PRO A 91 -6.37 4.59 -21.59
N GLU A 92 -7.27 3.66 -21.28
CA GLU A 92 -7.84 3.51 -19.95
C GLU A 92 -6.78 3.03 -18.96
N LYS A 93 -5.94 2.07 -19.37
CA LYS A 93 -4.81 1.58 -18.57
C LYS A 93 -3.87 2.72 -18.19
N ALA A 94 -3.52 3.60 -19.14
CA ALA A 94 -2.67 4.75 -18.86
C ALA A 94 -3.30 5.68 -17.81
N HIS A 95 -4.58 6.03 -17.95
CA HIS A 95 -5.26 6.87 -16.97
C HIS A 95 -5.37 6.22 -15.58
N LYS A 96 -5.65 4.92 -15.52
CA LYS A 96 -5.66 4.17 -14.26
C LYS A 96 -4.25 4.06 -13.65
N ALA A 97 -3.21 3.98 -14.47
CA ALA A 97 -1.83 3.99 -14.01
C ALA A 97 -1.45 5.30 -13.33
N ASP A 98 -1.82 6.45 -13.90
CA ASP A 98 -1.61 7.75 -13.28
C ASP A 98 -2.31 7.85 -11.91
N GLU A 99 -3.51 7.29 -11.78
CA GLU A 99 -4.22 7.24 -10.50
C GLU A 99 -3.53 6.34 -9.47
N VAL A 100 -3.11 5.12 -9.86
CA VAL A 100 -2.34 4.24 -8.96
C VAL A 100 -1.06 4.94 -8.49
N ARG A 101 -0.33 5.60 -9.41
CA ARG A 101 0.88 6.35 -9.08
C ARG A 101 0.62 7.43 -8.03
N ARG A 102 -0.40 8.28 -8.25
CA ARG A 102 -0.76 9.34 -7.29
C ARG A 102 -1.09 8.79 -5.90
N GLN A 103 -1.76 7.65 -5.83
CA GLN A 103 -2.09 7.03 -4.55
C GLN A 103 -0.86 6.42 -3.87
N LEU A 104 0.05 5.79 -4.60
CA LEU A 104 1.34 5.33 -4.07
C LEU A 104 2.16 6.49 -3.50
N ASP A 105 2.23 7.62 -4.22
CA ASP A 105 2.94 8.82 -3.78
C ASP A 105 2.29 9.42 -2.51
N SER A 106 0.95 9.36 -2.42
CA SER A 106 0.21 9.77 -1.22
C SER A 106 0.58 8.90 -0.01
N ILE A 107 0.64 7.58 -0.16
CA ILE A 107 1.04 6.66 0.91
C ILE A 107 2.49 6.95 1.36
N ASP A 108 3.43 7.14 0.44
CA ASP A 108 4.81 7.49 0.80
C ASP A 108 4.86 8.83 1.55
N SER A 109 4.19 9.87 1.05
CA SER A 109 4.11 11.17 1.74
C SER A 109 3.56 11.05 3.17
N VAL A 110 2.47 10.30 3.36
CA VAL A 110 1.91 10.03 4.69
C VAL A 110 2.90 9.27 5.56
N TYR A 111 3.53 8.23 5.04
CA TYR A 111 4.54 7.46 5.76
C TYR A 111 5.72 8.32 6.22
N ARG A 112 6.23 9.21 5.36
CA ARG A 112 7.35 10.10 5.68
C ARG A 112 7.01 11.07 6.82
N ASN A 113 5.74 11.39 7.06
CA ASN A 113 5.33 12.19 8.23
C ASN A 113 5.53 11.46 9.56
N TYR A 114 5.54 10.12 9.56
CA TYR A 114 5.82 9.31 10.75
C TYR A 114 7.32 9.05 10.98
N GLN A 115 8.19 9.54 10.08
CA GLN A 115 9.65 9.44 10.19
C GLN A 115 10.31 10.75 10.68
N ARG A 116 9.52 11.82 10.86
CA ARG A 116 9.97 13.14 11.34
C ARG A 116 9.78 13.25 12.84
#